data_AF-A0AA42H7L2-F1
#
_entry.id   AF-A0AA42H7L2-F1
#
_cell.length_a   1.000
_cell.length_b   1.000
_cell.length_c   1.000
_cell.angle_alpha   90.00
_cell.angle_beta   90.00
_cell.angle_gamma   90.00
#
_symmetry.space_group_name_H-M   'P 1'
#
loop_
_entity.id
_entity.type
_entity.pdbx_description
1 polymer ?
#
loop_
_entity_poly.entity_id
_entity_poly.type
_entity_poly.pdbx_seq_one_letter_code
_entity_poly.pdbx_strand_id
1 'polypeptide(L)'
;MARRPKQSPFEDLIDLAALMPWWITLPLALIAYLWLNSIVTSPIPAPANPADLGSHMSGMMLRGLAVPAQYFVPAALVFGAIASIFGRMRRKKLFDSVASNENTLESISWREFELLVGEAFRRKGFTVQETGQGGADGGIDLVLLKDGEKYLVQCKQWRRQLVQVNVVRELFGVMAAERAKGGFIVISGRFTEDAKVFAQGKNLRLIEGAELNEMIRQSRAAVARQNSQATISKAPYQPTSVTPDPLAQPPRGTQPICPTCHAPMVQRVAKRGSNVGNTFWGCSQYPKCKTTRNEMPA
;
A
#
# COMPACT_ATOMS: atom_id res chain seq x y z
N MET A 1 18.01 -27.62 1.73
CA MET A 1 17.93 -26.90 3.02
C MET A 1 19.04 -25.86 3.08
N ALA A 2 18.76 -24.59 2.75
CA ALA A 2 19.68 -23.51 3.08
C ALA A 2 19.47 -23.19 4.56
N ARG A 3 20.47 -23.48 5.39
CA ARG A 3 20.47 -23.13 6.81
C ARG A 3 20.38 -21.61 6.89
N ARG A 4 19.23 -21.07 7.32
CA ARG A 4 19.09 -19.65 7.66
C ARG A 4 20.20 -19.32 8.66
N PRO A 5 20.97 -18.23 8.49
CA PRO A 5 21.96 -17.83 9.49
C PRO A 5 21.26 -17.70 10.85
N LYS A 6 21.98 -17.98 11.95
CA LYS A 6 21.42 -17.85 13.31
C LYS A 6 20.98 -16.40 13.51
N GLN A 7 19.68 -16.12 13.35
CA GLN A 7 19.10 -14.82 13.62
C GLN A 7 19.12 -14.58 15.13
N SER A 8 19.36 -13.32 15.52
CA SER A 8 19.29 -12.96 16.94
C SER A 8 17.82 -12.90 17.39
N PRO A 9 17.50 -13.19 18.66
CA PRO A 9 16.13 -13.07 19.17
C PRO A 9 15.56 -11.64 19.03
N PHE A 10 16.43 -10.64 18.90
CA PHE A 10 16.04 -9.26 18.61
C PHE A 10 15.59 -9.07 17.15
N GLU A 11 16.29 -9.68 16.20
CA GLU A 11 15.89 -9.66 14.77
C GLU A 11 14.56 -10.38 14.56
N ASP A 12 14.35 -11.52 15.21
CA ASP A 12 13.08 -12.26 15.14
C ASP A 12 11.91 -11.42 15.68
N LEU A 13 12.13 -10.66 16.75
CA LEU A 13 11.12 -9.75 17.32
C LEU A 13 10.79 -8.60 16.36
N ILE A 14 11.78 -8.05 15.66
CA ILE A 14 11.58 -7.02 14.63
C ILE A 14 10.80 -7.59 13.45
N ASP A 15 11.18 -8.77 12.96
CA ASP A 15 10.52 -9.41 11.82
C ASP A 15 9.05 -9.73 12.13
N LEU A 16 8.77 -10.26 13.33
CA LEU A 16 7.41 -10.49 13.80
C LEU A 16 6.61 -9.19 13.93
N ALA A 17 7.23 -8.13 14.45
CA ALA A 17 6.61 -6.81 14.55
C ALA A 17 6.35 -6.19 13.17
N ALA A 18 7.22 -6.40 12.19
CA ALA A 18 7.06 -5.90 10.83
C ALA A 18 5.87 -6.54 10.09
N LEU A 19 5.47 -7.75 10.47
CA LEU A 19 4.28 -8.44 9.94
C LEU A 19 2.97 -7.82 10.45
N MET A 20 2.99 -7.23 11.63
CA MET A 20 1.80 -6.63 12.23
C MET A 20 1.51 -5.22 11.66
N PRO A 21 0.24 -4.77 11.69
CA PRO A 21 -0.09 -3.40 11.35
C PRO A 21 0.59 -2.41 12.29
N TRP A 22 1.20 -1.36 11.73
CA TRP A 22 1.92 -0.33 12.50
C TRP A 22 1.10 0.34 13.61
N TRP A 23 -0.23 0.43 13.42
CA TRP A 23 -1.16 0.99 14.38
C TRP A 23 -1.42 0.08 15.58
N ILE A 24 -1.07 -1.20 15.50
CA ILE A 24 -1.06 -2.17 16.62
C ILE A 24 0.31 -2.19 17.28
N THR A 25 1.39 -2.14 16.50
CA THR A 25 2.75 -2.28 17.05
C THR A 25 3.21 -1.07 17.83
N LEU A 26 2.82 0.15 17.45
CA LEU A 26 3.13 1.36 18.22
C LEU A 26 2.50 1.39 19.62
N PRO A 27 1.19 1.17 19.81
CA PRO A 27 0.62 1.09 21.16
C PRO A 27 1.16 -0.10 21.93
N LEU A 28 1.45 -1.23 21.28
CA LEU A 28 2.09 -2.37 21.93
C LEU A 28 3.49 -2.02 22.47
N ALA A 29 4.28 -1.23 21.73
CA ALA A 29 5.58 -0.74 22.19
C ALA A 29 5.45 0.13 23.46
N LEU A 30 4.45 1.02 23.48
CA LEU A 30 4.17 1.85 24.65
C LEU A 30 3.73 1.01 25.86
N ILE A 31 2.82 0.05 25.66
CA ILE A 31 2.36 -0.85 26.72
C ILE A 31 3.52 -1.68 27.28
N ALA A 32 4.36 -2.24 26.40
CA ALA A 32 5.53 -3.01 26.79
C ALA A 32 6.52 -2.17 27.63
N TYR A 33 6.76 -0.92 27.22
CA TYR A 33 7.59 0.02 27.98
C TYR A 33 7.00 0.31 29.36
N LEU A 34 5.71 0.67 29.44
CA LEU A 34 5.05 1.00 30.72
C LEU A 34 5.05 -0.18 31.68
N TRP A 35 4.79 -1.40 31.18
CA TRP A 35 4.78 -2.62 31.98
C TRP A 35 6.18 -2.96 32.51
N LEU A 36 7.22 -2.91 31.67
CA LEU A 36 8.60 -3.16 32.10
C LEU A 36 9.09 -2.07 33.06
N ASN A 37 8.77 -0.81 32.79
CA ASN A 37 9.10 0.30 33.68
C ASN A 37 8.42 0.13 35.06
N SER A 38 7.18 -0.36 35.11
CA SER A 38 6.50 -0.68 36.38
C SER A 38 7.24 -1.75 37.19
N ILE A 39 7.79 -2.78 36.53
CA ILE A 39 8.59 -3.82 37.19
C ILE A 39 9.92 -3.23 37.67
N VAL A 40 10.59 -2.44 36.83
CA VAL A 40 11.88 -1.81 37.14
C VAL A 40 11.77 -0.75 38.24
N THR A 41 10.61 -0.11 38.42
CA THR A 41 10.40 0.92 39.46
C THR A 41 9.78 0.35 40.74
N SER A 42 9.20 -0.84 40.71
CA SER A 42 8.63 -1.47 41.91
C SER A 42 9.69 -1.66 43.02
N PRO A 43 9.39 -1.28 44.28
CA PRO A 43 10.31 -1.52 45.38
C PRO A 43 10.39 -3.03 45.65
N ILE A 44 11.61 -3.56 45.75
CA ILE A 44 11.80 -4.94 46.23
C ILE A 44 11.73 -4.84 47.75
N PRO A 45 10.75 -5.48 48.43
CA PRO A 45 10.73 -5.51 49.88
C PRO A 45 12.06 -6.08 50.41
N ALA A 46 12.47 -5.76 51.64
CA ALA A 46 13.61 -6.45 52.24
C ALA A 46 13.14 -7.81 52.78
N PRO A 47 13.97 -8.88 52.73
CA PRO A 47 13.65 -10.15 53.38
C PRO A 47 13.42 -9.93 54.87
N ALA A 48 12.18 -10.14 55.33
CA ALA A 48 11.84 -10.12 56.74
C ALA A 48 12.21 -11.44 57.42
N ASN A 49 12.10 -12.56 56.69
CA ASN A 49 12.41 -13.89 57.19
C ASN A 49 13.28 -14.71 56.20
N PRO A 50 14.00 -15.75 56.68
CA PRO A 50 14.77 -16.65 55.82
C PRO A 50 13.94 -17.36 54.74
N ALA A 51 12.63 -17.56 54.98
CA ALA A 51 11.69 -18.14 54.02
C ALA A 51 11.46 -17.25 52.79
N ASP A 52 11.64 -15.92 52.94
CA ASP A 52 11.40 -14.96 51.86
C ASP A 52 12.60 -14.86 50.90
N LEU A 53 13.78 -15.40 51.28
CA LEU A 53 15.04 -15.28 50.55
C LEU A 53 14.91 -15.73 49.08
N GLY A 54 14.18 -16.82 48.80
CA GLY A 54 13.93 -17.30 47.44
C GLY A 54 13.14 -16.31 46.59
N SER A 55 12.09 -15.70 47.17
CA SER A 55 11.28 -14.69 46.48
C SER A 55 12.09 -13.43 46.16
N HIS A 56 12.97 -13.00 47.06
CA HIS A 56 13.87 -11.88 46.84
C HIS A 56 14.90 -12.14 45.74
N MET A 57 15.54 -13.32 45.75
CA MET A 57 16.51 -13.70 44.72
C MET A 57 15.85 -13.76 43.33
N SER A 58 14.66 -14.35 43.23
CA SER A 58 13.91 -14.41 41.97
C SER A 58 13.50 -13.02 41.46
N GLY A 59 13.08 -12.12 42.35
CA GLY A 59 12.74 -10.74 42.02
C GLY A 59 13.95 -9.92 41.54
N MET A 60 15.12 -10.11 42.15
CA MET A 60 16.37 -9.47 41.69
C MET A 60 16.80 -9.97 40.31
N MET A 61 16.71 -11.28 40.05
CA MET A 61 17.01 -11.84 38.72
C MET A 61 16.06 -11.32 37.64
N LEU A 62 14.75 -11.31 37.92
CA LEU A 62 13.74 -10.75 37.02
C LEU A 62 14.01 -9.28 36.70
N ARG A 63 14.35 -8.47 37.72
CA ARG A 63 14.68 -7.05 37.52
C ARG A 63 15.96 -6.87 36.70
N GLY A 64 16.98 -7.70 36.94
CA GLY A 64 18.23 -7.70 36.16
C GLY A 64 18.00 -7.92 34.67
N LEU A 65 17.03 -8.76 34.30
CA LEU A 65 16.60 -8.96 32.92
C LEU A 65 15.66 -7.85 32.41
N ALA A 66 14.81 -7.29 33.28
CA ALA A 66 13.85 -6.25 32.92
C ALA A 66 14.52 -4.91 32.55
N VAL A 67 15.64 -4.55 33.20
CA VAL A 67 16.36 -3.28 32.94
C VAL A 67 16.85 -3.13 31.50
N PRO A 68 17.53 -4.11 30.88
CA PRO A 68 17.82 -4.03 29.45
C PRO A 68 16.55 -4.21 28.61
N ALA A 69 15.66 -5.13 28.99
CA ALA A 69 14.44 -5.43 28.23
C ALA A 69 13.54 -4.20 28.04
N GLN A 70 13.47 -3.28 29.02
CA GLN A 70 12.65 -2.06 28.96
C GLN A 70 12.98 -1.17 27.75
N TYR A 71 14.21 -1.23 27.25
CA TYR A 71 14.65 -0.46 26.09
C TYR A 71 14.66 -1.31 24.82
N PHE A 72 15.15 -2.55 24.89
CA PHE A 72 15.26 -3.41 23.72
C PHE A 72 13.89 -3.82 23.15
N VAL A 73 12.92 -4.17 23.99
CA VAL A 73 11.61 -4.64 23.51
C VAL A 73 10.82 -3.52 22.82
N PRO A 74 10.65 -2.32 23.41
CA PRO A 74 9.99 -1.22 22.71
C PRO A 74 10.75 -0.75 21.47
N ALA A 75 12.09 -0.73 21.51
CA ALA A 75 12.89 -0.38 20.34
C ALA A 75 12.66 -1.36 19.17
N ALA A 76 12.67 -2.67 19.42
CA ALA A 76 12.37 -3.68 18.40
C ALA A 76 10.98 -3.49 17.78
N LEU A 77 9.96 -3.23 18.62
CA LEU A 77 8.59 -2.99 18.15
C LEU A 77 8.48 -1.71 17.30
N VAL A 78 9.20 -0.64 17.66
CA VAL A 78 9.26 0.60 16.87
C VAL A 78 9.98 0.37 15.55
N PHE A 79 11.13 -0.32 15.54
CA PHE A 79 11.83 -0.68 14.29
C PHE A 79 10.95 -1.55 13.38
N GLY A 80 10.22 -2.51 13.95
CA GLY A 80 9.21 -3.29 13.23
C GLY A 80 8.07 -2.44 12.68
N ALA A 81 7.55 -1.47 13.45
CA ALA A 81 6.53 -0.53 12.99
C ALA A 81 7.02 0.31 11.79
N ILE A 82 8.26 0.80 11.87
CA ILE A 82 8.90 1.54 10.78
C ILE A 82 9.01 0.65 9.54
N ALA A 83 9.52 -0.58 9.68
CA ALA A 83 9.60 -1.55 8.58
C ALA A 83 8.22 -1.85 7.96
N SER A 84 7.18 -2.02 8.79
CA SER A 84 5.79 -2.23 8.36
C SER A 84 5.25 -1.05 7.54
N ILE A 85 5.53 0.19 7.97
CA ILE A 85 5.16 1.42 7.25
C ILE A 85 5.89 1.50 5.91
N PHE A 86 7.21 1.31 5.89
CA PHE A 86 8.00 1.36 4.66
C PHE A 86 7.59 0.26 3.67
N GLY A 87 7.31 -0.96 4.14
CA GLY A 87 6.81 -2.04 3.30
C GLY A 87 5.43 -1.73 2.69
N ARG A 88 4.53 -1.09 3.45
CA ARG A 88 3.23 -0.64 2.95
C ARG A 88 3.36 0.53 1.96
N MET A 89 4.24 1.48 2.21
CA MET A 89 4.51 2.60 1.29
C MET A 89 5.16 2.15 -0.01
N ARG A 90 6.13 1.22 0.04
CA ARG A 90 6.75 0.64 -1.14
C ARG A 90 5.75 -0.12 -2.00
N ARG A 91 4.89 -0.96 -1.39
CA ARG A 91 3.79 -1.65 -2.10
C ARG A 91 2.89 -0.68 -2.85
N LYS A 92 2.46 0.39 -2.19
CA LYS A 92 1.62 1.41 -2.81
C LYS A 92 2.33 2.14 -3.95
N LYS A 93 3.57 2.60 -3.74
CA LYS A 93 4.36 3.29 -4.77
C LYS A 93 4.67 2.42 -5.98
N LEU A 94 4.96 1.13 -5.78
CA LEU A 94 5.22 0.17 -6.85
C LEU A 94 3.95 -0.09 -7.66
N PHE A 95 2.83 -0.28 -6.98
CA PHE A 95 1.54 -0.40 -7.65
C PHE A 95 1.22 0.87 -8.44
N ASP A 96 1.48 2.05 -7.88
CA ASP A 96 1.25 3.35 -8.51
C ASP A 96 2.23 3.67 -9.65
N SER A 97 3.43 3.09 -9.68
CA SER A 97 4.42 3.29 -10.76
C SER A 97 4.22 2.33 -11.93
N VAL A 98 3.91 1.05 -11.66
CA VAL A 98 3.45 0.11 -12.70
C VAL A 98 2.08 0.58 -13.22
N ALA A 99 1.25 1.09 -12.30
CA ALA A 99 0.32 2.21 -12.43
C ALA A 99 0.28 3.01 -13.74
N SER A 100 1.36 3.74 -13.99
CA SER A 100 1.40 4.81 -14.96
C SER A 100 1.93 4.39 -16.33
N ASN A 101 2.59 3.22 -16.42
CA ASN A 101 3.32 2.81 -17.62
C ASN A 101 2.95 1.37 -18.02
N GLU A 102 2.27 1.23 -19.15
CA GLU A 102 1.76 -0.05 -19.67
C GLU A 102 2.89 -1.02 -20.09
N ASN A 103 4.09 -0.49 -20.39
CA ASN A 103 5.29 -1.26 -20.75
C ASN A 103 6.19 -1.66 -19.55
N THR A 104 5.79 -1.41 -18.31
CA THR A 104 6.68 -1.58 -17.12
C THR A 104 6.66 -2.99 -16.52
N LEU A 105 5.73 -3.87 -16.91
CA LEU A 105 5.79 -5.28 -16.48
C LEU A 105 7.08 -5.99 -16.94
N GLU A 106 7.69 -5.52 -18.03
CA GLU A 106 8.97 -6.02 -18.54
C GLU A 106 10.18 -5.49 -17.76
N SER A 107 10.03 -4.48 -16.89
CA SER A 107 11.15 -3.88 -16.16
C SER A 107 11.08 -4.05 -14.64
N ILE A 108 9.97 -4.55 -14.08
CA ILE A 108 9.88 -4.85 -12.64
C ILE A 108 10.65 -6.12 -12.25
N SER A 109 11.22 -6.10 -11.05
CA SER A 109 11.88 -7.25 -10.45
C SER A 109 10.88 -8.36 -10.06
N TRP A 110 11.37 -9.58 -9.83
CA TRP A 110 10.54 -10.73 -9.46
C TRP A 110 9.73 -10.49 -8.18
N ARG A 111 10.35 -9.92 -7.15
CA ARG A 111 9.68 -9.57 -5.89
C ARG A 111 8.60 -8.51 -6.09
N GLU A 112 8.83 -7.56 -6.99
CA GLU A 112 7.85 -6.54 -7.34
C GLU A 112 6.66 -7.11 -8.12
N PHE A 113 6.90 -8.09 -8.98
CA PHE A 113 5.86 -8.82 -9.69
C PHE A 113 4.94 -9.60 -8.74
N GLU A 114 5.51 -10.34 -7.77
CA GLU A 114 4.72 -11.04 -6.75
C GLU A 114 3.85 -10.09 -5.93
N LEU A 115 4.42 -8.96 -5.49
CA LEU A 115 3.70 -7.94 -4.76
C LEU A 115 2.52 -7.38 -5.57
N LEU A 116 2.74 -7.14 -6.86
CA LEU A 116 1.71 -6.63 -7.77
C LEU A 116 0.58 -7.64 -7.99
N VAL A 117 0.92 -8.91 -8.21
CA VAL A 117 -0.06 -10.01 -8.35
C VAL A 117 -0.85 -10.16 -7.04
N GLY A 118 -0.17 -10.12 -5.90
CA GLY A 118 -0.81 -10.16 -4.58
C GLY A 118 -1.80 -9.02 -4.39
N GLU A 119 -1.44 -7.79 -4.74
CA GLU A 119 -2.36 -6.65 -4.70
C GLU A 119 -3.56 -6.80 -5.64
N ALA A 120 -3.36 -7.33 -6.85
CA ALA A 120 -4.45 -7.58 -7.79
C ALA A 120 -5.46 -8.60 -7.23
N PHE A 121 -5.00 -9.66 -6.56
CA PHE A 121 -5.87 -10.62 -5.89
C PHE A 121 -6.55 -10.04 -4.65
N ARG A 122 -5.85 -9.23 -3.83
CA ARG A 122 -6.47 -8.50 -2.70
C ARG A 122 -7.67 -7.69 -3.16
N ARG A 123 -7.55 -7.00 -4.29
CA ARG A 123 -8.64 -6.19 -4.86
C ARG A 123 -9.78 -7.02 -5.46
N LYS A 124 -9.55 -8.30 -5.78
CA LYS A 124 -10.61 -9.26 -6.15
C LYS A 124 -11.31 -9.91 -4.94
N GLY A 125 -11.01 -9.44 -3.72
CA GLY A 125 -11.62 -9.90 -2.48
C GLY A 125 -10.95 -11.14 -1.88
N PHE A 126 -9.70 -11.42 -2.24
CA PHE A 126 -8.92 -12.49 -1.59
C PHE A 126 -8.09 -11.91 -0.44
N THR A 127 -8.00 -12.66 0.67
CA THR A 127 -6.94 -12.44 1.65
C THR A 127 -5.65 -13.06 1.12
N VAL A 128 -4.57 -12.29 1.04
CA VAL A 128 -3.32 -12.73 0.41
C VAL A 128 -2.18 -12.77 1.42
N GLN A 129 -1.63 -13.95 1.62
CA GLN A 129 -0.44 -14.22 2.40
C GLN A 129 0.74 -14.47 1.45
N GLU A 130 1.79 -13.66 1.57
CA GLU A 130 3.03 -13.81 0.80
C GLU A 130 3.89 -14.85 1.51
N THR A 131 4.20 -15.97 0.84
CA THR A 131 5.07 -17.03 1.39
C THR A 131 6.55 -16.68 1.31
N GLY A 132 6.89 -15.58 0.63
CA GLY A 132 8.07 -14.75 0.85
C GLY A 132 9.33 -15.50 1.26
N GLN A 133 10.10 -15.95 0.25
CA GLN A 133 11.34 -16.73 0.25
C GLN A 133 11.07 -18.14 -0.28
N GLY A 134 11.58 -18.43 -1.48
CA GLY A 134 11.49 -19.73 -2.17
C GLY A 134 12.05 -20.90 -1.36
N GLY A 135 11.30 -21.28 -0.33
CA GLY A 135 11.48 -22.46 0.49
C GLY A 135 10.80 -23.68 -0.13
N ALA A 136 10.86 -24.80 0.59
CA ALA A 136 10.51 -26.15 0.16
C ALA A 136 9.01 -26.37 -0.22
N ASP A 137 8.23 -25.31 -0.37
CA ASP A 137 6.78 -25.31 -0.57
C ASP A 137 6.39 -25.50 -2.05
N GLY A 138 7.18 -26.27 -2.82
CA GLY A 138 6.87 -26.57 -4.23
C GLY A 138 6.79 -25.36 -5.15
N GLY A 139 7.41 -24.23 -4.77
CA GLY A 139 7.40 -22.99 -5.54
C GLY A 139 6.09 -22.20 -5.48
N ILE A 140 5.34 -22.26 -4.38
CA ILE A 140 4.20 -21.37 -4.10
C ILE A 140 4.70 -19.99 -3.67
N ASP A 141 4.27 -18.95 -4.39
CA ASP A 141 4.66 -17.57 -4.11
C ASP A 141 3.61 -16.82 -3.27
N LEU A 142 2.33 -17.17 -3.44
CA LEU A 142 1.23 -16.62 -2.63
C LEU A 142 0.23 -17.69 -2.21
N VAL A 143 -0.29 -17.56 -1.00
CA VAL A 143 -1.46 -18.31 -0.51
C VAL A 143 -2.63 -17.35 -0.40
N LEU A 144 -3.74 -17.68 -1.06
CA LEU A 144 -4.97 -16.90 -1.02
C LEU A 144 -6.03 -17.60 -0.19
N LEU A 145 -6.81 -16.82 0.53
CA LEU A 145 -7.99 -17.27 1.28
C LEU A 145 -9.20 -16.46 0.84
N LYS A 146 -10.28 -17.16 0.48
CA LYS A 146 -11.56 -16.52 0.15
C LYS A 146 -12.71 -17.46 0.52
N ASP A 147 -13.69 -16.94 1.25
CA ASP A 147 -14.88 -17.70 1.68
C ASP A 147 -14.54 -19.00 2.44
N GLY A 148 -13.46 -18.98 3.23
CA GLY A 148 -12.95 -20.15 3.97
C GLY A 148 -12.11 -21.13 3.14
N GLU A 149 -11.92 -20.84 1.85
CA GLU A 149 -11.25 -21.74 0.90
C GLU A 149 -9.83 -21.28 0.61
N LYS A 150 -8.91 -22.25 0.55
CA LYS A 150 -7.50 -22.02 0.26
C LYS A 150 -7.21 -22.15 -1.22
N TYR A 151 -6.48 -21.19 -1.77
CA TYR A 151 -5.97 -21.20 -3.13
C TYR A 151 -4.47 -20.96 -3.13
N LEU A 152 -3.77 -21.60 -4.07
CA LEU A 152 -2.31 -21.46 -4.21
C LEU A 152 -1.98 -20.65 -5.46
N VAL A 153 -0.96 -19.79 -5.39
CA VAL A 153 -0.49 -19.03 -6.54
C VAL A 153 0.99 -19.28 -6.75
N GLN A 154 1.34 -19.58 -7.99
CA GLN A 154 2.72 -19.61 -8.46
C GLN A 154 2.93 -18.53 -9.52
N CYS A 155 3.91 -17.67 -9.29
CA CYS A 155 4.33 -16.55 -10.11
C CYS A 155 5.65 -16.90 -10.82
N LYS A 156 5.62 -17.08 -12.14
CA LYS A 156 6.85 -17.28 -12.94
C LYS A 156 7.03 -16.12 -13.90
N GLN A 157 8.04 -15.28 -13.63
CA GLN A 157 8.41 -14.18 -14.53
C GLN A 157 9.30 -14.71 -15.68
N TRP A 158 8.72 -15.40 -16.66
CA TRP A 158 9.44 -15.88 -17.84
C TRP A 158 9.16 -14.94 -19.02
N ARG A 159 10.14 -14.08 -19.35
CA ARG A 159 9.99 -13.02 -20.37
C ARG A 159 10.09 -13.53 -21.82
N ARG A 160 10.66 -14.71 -22.07
CA ARG A 160 10.87 -15.25 -23.44
C ARG A 160 10.66 -16.76 -23.61
N GLN A 161 10.22 -17.48 -22.59
CA GLN A 161 10.02 -18.93 -22.66
C GLN A 161 8.55 -19.30 -22.49
N LEU A 162 8.09 -20.24 -23.32
CA LEU A 162 6.81 -20.90 -23.15
C LEU A 162 6.85 -21.77 -21.89
N VAL A 163 5.87 -21.57 -21.01
CA VAL A 163 5.75 -22.38 -19.79
C VAL A 163 5.18 -23.74 -20.16
N GLN A 164 5.97 -24.78 -19.90
CA GLN A 164 5.60 -26.17 -20.21
C GLN A 164 4.60 -26.74 -19.21
N VAL A 165 3.92 -27.81 -19.62
CA VAL A 165 2.92 -28.53 -18.81
C VAL A 165 3.46 -29.05 -17.47
N ASN A 166 4.77 -29.26 -17.34
CA ASN A 166 5.38 -29.77 -16.11
C ASN A 166 5.15 -28.83 -14.91
N VAL A 167 5.25 -27.51 -15.10
CA VAL A 167 4.99 -26.51 -14.05
C VAL A 167 3.52 -26.59 -13.60
N VAL A 168 2.62 -26.77 -14.57
CA VAL A 168 1.19 -26.87 -14.33
C VAL A 168 0.83 -28.14 -13.54
N ARG A 169 1.47 -29.26 -13.87
CA ARG A 169 1.34 -30.54 -13.17
C ARG A 169 1.90 -30.48 -11.75
N GLU A 170 3.05 -29.82 -11.57
CA GLU A 170 3.69 -29.65 -10.27
C GLU A 170 2.76 -28.90 -9.31
N LEU A 171 2.26 -27.73 -9.71
CA LEU A 171 1.33 -26.97 -8.86
C LEU A 171 0.04 -27.76 -8.59
N PHE A 172 -0.48 -28.49 -9.57
CA PHE A 172 -1.66 -29.33 -9.37
C PHE A 172 -1.42 -30.43 -8.32
N GLY A 173 -0.23 -31.04 -8.30
CA GLY A 173 0.18 -31.99 -7.27
C GLY A 173 0.26 -31.34 -5.89
N VAL A 174 0.85 -30.15 -5.80
CA VAL A 174 0.94 -29.39 -4.55
C VAL A 174 -0.45 -29.00 -4.03
N MET A 175 -1.38 -28.60 -4.89
CA MET A 175 -2.77 -28.31 -4.50
C MET A 175 -3.45 -29.50 -3.83
N ALA A 176 -3.23 -30.71 -4.35
CA ALA A 176 -3.78 -31.93 -3.77
C ALA A 176 -3.17 -32.22 -2.38
N ALA A 177 -1.86 -32.04 -2.23
CA ALA A 177 -1.16 -32.23 -0.95
C ALA A 177 -1.61 -31.21 0.11
N GLU A 178 -1.78 -29.94 -0.29
CA GLU A 178 -2.13 -28.81 0.57
C GLU A 178 -3.64 -28.64 0.80
N ARG A 179 -4.47 -29.55 0.24
CA ARG A 179 -5.95 -29.48 0.25
C ARG A 179 -6.48 -28.13 -0.23
N ALA A 180 -5.85 -27.56 -1.24
CA ALA A 180 -6.30 -26.30 -1.84
C ALA A 180 -7.48 -26.55 -2.78
N LYS A 181 -8.50 -25.69 -2.71
CA LYS A 181 -9.68 -25.75 -3.60
C LYS A 181 -9.29 -25.47 -5.04
N GLY A 182 -8.31 -24.60 -5.25
CA GLY A 182 -7.84 -24.25 -6.59
C GLY A 182 -6.44 -23.63 -6.59
N GLY A 183 -5.94 -23.36 -7.79
CA GLY A 183 -4.64 -22.73 -7.98
C GLY A 183 -4.60 -21.78 -9.16
N PHE A 184 -3.65 -20.85 -9.09
CA PHE A 184 -3.39 -19.86 -10.14
C PHE A 184 -1.92 -19.91 -10.54
N ILE A 185 -1.65 -19.96 -11.83
CA ILE A 185 -0.29 -19.78 -12.36
C ILE A 185 -0.26 -18.46 -13.12
N VAL A 186 0.55 -17.53 -12.64
CA VAL A 186 0.63 -16.16 -13.19
C VAL A 186 1.98 -15.95 -13.85
N ILE A 187 1.96 -15.60 -15.14
CA ILE A 187 3.16 -15.46 -15.95
C ILE A 187 3.12 -14.18 -16.79
N SER A 188 4.30 -13.61 -17.06
CA SER A 188 4.43 -12.50 -18.01
C SER A 188 4.39 -12.95 -19.48
N GLY A 189 4.78 -14.21 -19.73
CA GLY A 189 4.85 -14.82 -21.06
C GLY A 189 3.57 -15.53 -21.50
N ARG A 190 3.72 -16.68 -22.18
CA ARG A 190 2.62 -17.53 -22.66
C ARG A 190 2.78 -18.99 -22.22
N PHE A 191 1.67 -19.71 -22.10
CA PHE A 191 1.68 -21.16 -21.84
C PHE A 191 1.73 -21.95 -23.14
N THR A 192 2.29 -23.16 -23.10
CA THR A 192 2.13 -24.13 -24.21
C THR A 192 0.68 -24.61 -24.33
N GLU A 193 0.30 -25.13 -25.49
CA GLU A 193 -1.04 -25.68 -25.68
C GLU A 193 -1.31 -26.86 -24.73
N ASP A 194 -0.32 -27.73 -24.54
CA ASP A 194 -0.39 -28.84 -23.58
C ASP A 194 -0.68 -28.38 -22.14
N ALA A 195 -0.10 -27.25 -21.74
CA ALA A 195 -0.35 -26.66 -20.43
C ALA A 195 -1.81 -26.18 -20.30
N LYS A 196 -2.35 -25.55 -21.35
CA LYS A 196 -3.75 -25.09 -21.41
C LYS A 196 -4.71 -26.27 -21.38
N VAL A 197 -4.49 -27.28 -22.22
CA VAL A 197 -5.27 -28.51 -22.25
C VAL A 197 -5.22 -29.23 -20.89
N PHE A 198 -4.05 -29.29 -20.26
CA PHE A 198 -3.96 -29.90 -18.93
C PHE A 198 -4.76 -29.12 -17.88
N ALA A 199 -4.81 -27.79 -17.93
CA ALA A 199 -5.57 -26.98 -16.98
C ALA A 199 -7.10 -27.10 -17.17
N GLN A 200 -7.58 -27.46 -18.37
CA GLN A 200 -9.00 -27.60 -18.65
C GLN A 200 -9.66 -28.67 -17.74
N GLY A 201 -10.84 -28.33 -17.22
CA GLY A 201 -11.61 -29.19 -16.33
C GLY A 201 -11.02 -29.38 -14.93
N LYS A 202 -9.91 -28.70 -14.60
CA LYS A 202 -9.30 -28.72 -13.26
C LYS A 202 -9.55 -27.39 -12.55
N ASN A 203 -9.43 -27.39 -11.23
CA ASN A 203 -9.50 -26.16 -10.43
C ASN A 203 -8.22 -25.32 -10.54
N LEU A 204 -7.65 -25.21 -11.73
CA LEU A 204 -6.38 -24.58 -11.99
C LEU A 204 -6.56 -23.54 -13.10
N ARG A 205 -6.24 -22.28 -12.80
CA ARG A 205 -6.37 -21.17 -13.75
C ARG A 205 -5.00 -20.64 -14.17
N LEU A 206 -4.82 -20.50 -15.48
CA LEU A 206 -3.63 -19.95 -16.09
C LEU A 206 -3.88 -18.47 -16.41
N ILE A 207 -3.04 -17.58 -15.90
CA ILE A 207 -3.13 -16.12 -16.12
C ILE A 207 -1.88 -15.68 -16.88
N GLU A 208 -2.07 -15.28 -18.12
CA GLU A 208 -1.02 -14.75 -18.99
C GLU A 208 -0.88 -13.22 -18.85
N GLY A 209 0.19 -12.65 -19.41
CA GLY A 209 0.52 -11.23 -19.25
C GLY A 209 -0.60 -10.26 -19.68
N ALA A 210 -1.36 -10.59 -20.72
CA ALA A 210 -2.48 -9.77 -21.17
C ALA A 210 -3.64 -9.72 -20.15
N GLU A 211 -3.99 -10.88 -19.58
CA GLU A 211 -5.02 -10.97 -18.54
C GLU A 211 -4.55 -10.32 -17.24
N LEU A 212 -3.28 -10.49 -16.87
CA LEU A 212 -2.70 -9.83 -15.70
C LEU A 212 -2.75 -8.30 -15.84
N ASN A 213 -2.41 -7.77 -17.01
CA ASN A 213 -2.53 -6.34 -17.31
C ASN A 213 -3.95 -5.84 -17.11
N GLU A 214 -4.94 -6.61 -17.57
CA GLU A 214 -6.34 -6.26 -17.37
C GLU A 214 -6.75 -6.31 -15.90
N MET A 215 -6.31 -7.32 -15.14
CA MET A 215 -6.53 -7.38 -13.69
C MET A 215 -5.97 -6.14 -13.00
N ILE A 216 -4.76 -5.71 -13.38
CA ILE A 216 -4.14 -4.50 -12.84
C ILE A 216 -4.96 -3.27 -13.25
N ARG A 217 -5.36 -3.11 -14.51
CA ARG A 217 -6.19 -1.99 -14.99
C ARG A 217 -7.55 -1.88 -14.28
N GLN A 218 -8.28 -2.98 -14.17
CA GLN A 218 -9.58 -3.01 -13.49
C GLN A 218 -9.46 -2.62 -12.02
N SER A 219 -8.40 -3.11 -11.39
CA SER A 219 -8.12 -2.78 -10.01
C SER A 219 -7.81 -1.29 -9.82
N ARG A 220 -7.23 -0.60 -10.83
CA ARG A 220 -7.08 0.87 -10.87
C ARG A 220 -8.41 1.59 -11.03
N ALA A 221 -9.27 1.15 -11.94
CA ALA A 221 -10.58 1.77 -12.18
C ALA A 221 -11.46 1.72 -10.93
N ALA A 222 -11.40 0.62 -10.17
CA ALA A 222 -12.07 0.50 -8.88
C ALA A 222 -11.55 1.52 -7.85
N VAL A 223 -10.23 1.74 -7.75
CA VAL A 223 -9.63 2.73 -6.84
C VAL A 223 -9.83 4.16 -7.30
N ALA A 224 -9.82 4.44 -8.60
CA ALA A 224 -10.17 5.76 -9.13
C ALA A 224 -11.61 6.12 -8.77
N ARG A 225 -12.55 5.18 -8.95
CA ARG A 225 -13.97 5.35 -8.56
C ARG A 225 -14.13 5.50 -7.04
N GLN A 226 -13.39 4.74 -6.24
CA GLN A 226 -13.41 4.87 -4.78
C GLN A 226 -12.78 6.17 -4.27
N ASN A 227 -11.70 6.65 -4.89
CA ASN A 227 -11.11 7.95 -4.55
C ASN A 227 -12.02 9.10 -4.97
N SER A 228 -12.72 8.98 -6.11
CA SER A 228 -13.76 9.93 -6.51
C SER A 228 -14.95 9.95 -5.53
N GLN A 229 -15.33 8.80 -4.95
CA GLN A 229 -16.36 8.71 -3.91
C GLN A 229 -15.86 9.15 -2.52
N ALA A 230 -14.59 8.96 -2.18
CA ALA A 230 -13.99 9.48 -0.94
C ALA A 230 -13.87 11.01 -0.95
N THR A 231 -13.78 11.64 -2.13
CA THR A 231 -13.96 13.10 -2.27
C THR A 231 -15.42 13.57 -2.21
N ILE A 232 -16.40 12.67 -2.19
CA ILE A 232 -17.81 13.01 -1.96
C ILE A 232 -18.15 12.95 -0.45
N SER A 233 -17.43 12.18 0.36
CA SER A 233 -17.68 12.08 1.81
C SER A 233 -16.97 13.12 2.68
N LYS A 234 -16.15 13.99 2.10
CA LYS A 234 -15.89 15.34 2.63
C LYS A 234 -16.39 16.31 1.59
N ALA A 235 -17.70 16.57 1.60
CA ALA A 235 -18.26 17.66 0.81
C ALA A 235 -17.43 18.92 1.12
N PRO A 236 -16.76 19.53 0.11
CA PRO A 236 -16.65 20.98 0.14
C PRO A 236 -18.08 21.49 0.24
N TYR A 237 -18.35 22.43 1.14
CA TYR A 237 -19.60 23.18 1.17
C TYR A 237 -20.03 23.51 -0.26
N GLN A 238 -21.01 22.76 -0.77
CA GLN A 238 -21.68 23.06 -2.02
C GLN A 238 -22.81 24.01 -1.61
N PRO A 239 -22.79 25.28 -2.04
CA PRO A 239 -24.01 26.07 -2.00
C PRO A 239 -25.03 25.30 -2.82
N THR A 240 -26.13 24.90 -2.19
CA THR A 240 -27.30 24.31 -2.84
C THR A 240 -27.61 25.09 -4.10
N SER A 241 -27.61 24.40 -5.24
CA SER A 241 -28.17 24.88 -6.49
C SER A 241 -29.66 25.10 -6.28
N VAL A 242 -30.01 26.31 -5.84
CA VAL A 242 -31.32 26.87 -6.05
C VAL A 242 -31.50 26.92 -7.55
N THR A 243 -32.49 26.19 -8.08
CA THR A 243 -32.97 26.36 -9.45
C THR A 243 -33.18 27.85 -9.69
N PRO A 244 -32.51 28.46 -10.68
CA PRO A 244 -32.90 29.80 -11.09
C PRO A 244 -34.28 29.67 -11.72
N ASP A 245 -35.27 30.18 -10.98
CA ASP A 245 -36.43 30.81 -11.58
C ASP A 245 -35.98 31.60 -12.84
N PRO A 246 -36.62 31.43 -14.00
CA PRO A 246 -36.27 32.14 -15.24
C PRO A 246 -36.33 33.67 -15.16
N LEU A 247 -36.68 34.27 -14.01
CA LEU A 247 -36.87 35.70 -13.82
C LEU A 247 -35.83 36.42 -12.95
N ALA A 248 -34.78 35.76 -12.46
CA ALA A 248 -33.76 36.42 -11.62
C ALA A 248 -32.40 36.61 -12.34
N GLN A 249 -32.26 37.70 -13.10
CA GLN A 249 -30.94 38.19 -13.55
C GLN A 249 -30.15 38.76 -12.36
N PRO A 250 -28.87 38.43 -12.15
CA PRO A 250 -28.01 39.22 -11.28
C PRO A 250 -27.73 40.59 -11.95
N PRO A 251 -27.59 41.68 -11.19
CA PRO A 251 -27.38 43.00 -11.76
C PRO A 251 -26.06 43.05 -12.52
N ARG A 252 -26.11 43.61 -13.74
CA ARG A 252 -24.94 43.92 -14.57
C ARG A 252 -24.07 44.94 -13.85
N GLY A 253 -23.03 44.48 -13.16
CA GLY A 253 -21.88 45.30 -12.79
C GLY A 253 -20.85 45.25 -13.91
N THR A 254 -20.53 46.39 -14.49
CA THR A 254 -19.64 46.64 -15.62
C THR A 254 -18.27 45.96 -15.48
N GLN A 255 -18.07 44.81 -16.14
CA GLN A 255 -16.72 44.28 -16.31
C GLN A 255 -15.95 45.19 -17.28
N PRO A 256 -14.74 45.66 -16.91
CA PRO A 256 -14.01 46.60 -17.74
C PRO A 256 -13.58 45.92 -19.05
N ILE A 257 -13.83 46.61 -20.16
CA ILE A 257 -13.53 46.13 -21.49
C ILE A 257 -12.08 46.49 -21.86
N CYS A 258 -11.37 45.56 -22.50
CA CYS A 258 -10.00 45.79 -22.97
C CYS A 258 -9.99 46.84 -24.10
N PRO A 259 -9.23 47.94 -24.00
CA PRO A 259 -9.22 49.01 -25.01
C PRO A 259 -8.60 48.57 -26.35
N THR A 260 -7.91 47.44 -26.39
CA THR A 260 -7.19 46.97 -27.58
C THR A 260 -7.99 45.96 -28.40
N CYS A 261 -8.78 45.11 -27.75
CA CYS A 261 -9.48 44.01 -28.43
C CYS A 261 -10.95 43.87 -28.03
N HIS A 262 -11.44 44.75 -27.16
CA HIS A 262 -12.81 44.79 -26.65
C HIS A 262 -13.30 43.52 -25.92
N ALA A 263 -12.39 42.58 -25.62
CA ALA A 263 -12.68 41.44 -24.76
C ALA A 263 -12.75 41.87 -23.27
N PRO A 264 -13.50 41.15 -22.42
CA PRO A 264 -13.58 41.46 -20.99
C PRO A 264 -12.21 41.30 -20.32
N MET A 265 -11.90 42.18 -19.37
CA MET A 265 -10.69 42.07 -18.56
C MET A 265 -10.95 41.26 -17.29
N VAL A 266 -9.93 40.52 -16.85
CA VAL A 266 -9.96 39.68 -15.64
C VAL A 266 -8.87 40.12 -14.67
N GLN A 267 -9.20 40.18 -13.38
CA GLN A 267 -8.24 40.54 -12.34
C GLN A 267 -7.27 39.37 -12.08
N ARG A 268 -5.98 39.66 -12.02
CA ARG A 268 -4.89 38.70 -11.81
C ARG A 268 -3.90 39.25 -10.79
N VAL A 269 -3.20 38.36 -10.09
CA VAL A 269 -2.14 38.73 -9.16
C VAL A 269 -0.79 38.55 -9.84
N ALA A 270 0.09 39.56 -9.73
CA ALA A 270 1.44 39.47 -10.28
C ALA A 270 2.26 38.43 -9.51
N LYS A 271 2.80 37.45 -10.25
CA LYS A 271 3.59 36.33 -9.70
C LYS A 271 5.11 36.55 -9.81
N ARG A 272 5.57 37.56 -10.56
CA ARG A 272 7.00 37.87 -10.79
C ARG A 272 7.22 39.39 -10.99
N GLY A 273 8.37 39.91 -10.56
CA GLY A 273 8.76 41.33 -10.70
C GLY A 273 8.63 42.16 -9.42
N SER A 274 8.81 43.47 -9.51
CA SER A 274 8.75 44.42 -8.38
C SER A 274 7.33 44.63 -7.81
N ASN A 275 6.29 44.12 -8.47
CA ASN A 275 4.89 44.24 -8.07
C ASN A 275 4.26 42.91 -7.62
N VAL A 276 5.07 41.93 -7.21
CA VAL A 276 4.57 40.61 -6.76
C VAL A 276 3.58 40.77 -5.61
N GLY A 277 2.41 40.14 -5.73
CA GLY A 277 1.33 40.23 -4.75
C GLY A 277 0.27 41.28 -5.06
N ASN A 278 0.57 42.28 -5.90
CA ASN A 278 -0.42 43.27 -6.32
C ASN A 278 -1.37 42.71 -7.39
N THR A 279 -2.63 43.14 -7.35
CA THR A 279 -3.63 42.80 -8.35
C THR A 279 -3.62 43.77 -9.52
N PHE A 280 -3.74 43.26 -10.74
CA PHE A 280 -3.90 44.04 -11.96
C PHE A 280 -4.96 43.40 -12.87
N TRP A 281 -5.58 44.17 -13.75
CA TRP A 281 -6.50 43.67 -14.76
C TRP A 281 -5.74 43.26 -16.01
N GLY A 282 -5.87 42.01 -16.44
CA GLY A 282 -5.30 41.49 -17.69
C GLY A 282 -6.41 41.08 -18.67
N CYS A 283 -6.17 41.24 -19.97
CA CYS A 283 -7.11 40.78 -20.99
C CYS A 283 -7.40 39.28 -20.86
N SER A 284 -8.68 38.88 -20.97
CA SER A 284 -9.10 37.46 -20.99
C SER A 284 -8.50 36.68 -22.16
N GLN A 285 -8.17 37.34 -23.28
CA GLN A 285 -7.62 36.73 -24.48
C GLN A 285 -6.10 36.49 -24.45
N TYR A 286 -5.43 36.69 -23.31
CA TYR A 286 -3.99 36.39 -23.17
C TYR A 286 -3.70 34.93 -23.54
N PRO A 287 -2.65 34.62 -24.33
CA PRO A 287 -1.50 35.46 -24.71
C PRO A 287 -1.68 36.29 -25.99
N LYS A 288 -2.82 36.18 -26.69
CA LYS A 288 -3.07 36.85 -27.97
C LYS A 288 -3.20 38.37 -27.81
N CYS A 289 -3.74 38.83 -26.68
CA CYS A 289 -3.74 40.24 -26.28
C CYS A 289 -3.05 40.38 -24.92
N LYS A 290 -2.00 41.20 -24.85
CA LYS A 290 -1.14 41.37 -23.65
C LYS A 290 -1.45 42.65 -22.86
N THR A 291 -2.55 43.34 -23.17
CA THR A 291 -2.95 44.57 -22.50
C THR A 291 -3.27 44.32 -21.02
N THR A 292 -2.70 45.16 -20.15
CA THR A 292 -2.90 45.13 -18.70
C THR A 292 -3.18 46.54 -18.18
N ARG A 293 -3.90 46.65 -17.06
CA ARG A 293 -4.19 47.91 -16.35
C ARG A 293 -4.14 47.70 -14.85
N ASN A 294 -3.65 48.68 -14.10
CA ASN A 294 -3.51 48.57 -12.64
C ASN A 294 -4.78 48.97 -11.89
N GLU A 295 -5.63 49.82 -12.48
CA GLU A 295 -6.86 50.34 -11.86
C GLU A 295 -8.08 50.05 -12.74
N MET A 296 -9.25 49.92 -12.11
CA MET A 296 -10.52 49.74 -12.80
C MET A 296 -10.91 51.07 -13.48
N PRO A 297 -11.10 51.11 -14.81
CA PRO A 297 -11.61 52.32 -15.44
C PRO A 297 -13.00 52.63 -14.90
N ALA A 298 -13.22 53.90 -14.54
CA ALA A 298 -14.54 54.44 -14.22
C ALA A 298 -15.50 54.32 -15.40
#